data_AF-A0A414Q4Z8-F1
#
_entry.id   AF-A0A414Q4Z8-F1
#
_cell.length_a   1.000
_cell.length_b   1.000
_cell.length_c   1.000
_cell.angle_alpha   90.00
_cell.angle_beta   90.00
_cell.angle_gamma   90.00
#
_symmetry.space_group_name_H-M   'P 1'
#
loop_
_entity.id
_entity.type
_entity.pdbx_description
1 polymer ?
#
loop_
_entity_poly.entity_id
_entity_poly.type
_entity_poly.pdbx_seq_one_letter_code
_entity_poly.pdbx_strand_id
1 'polypeptide(L)'
;MYVDNIRQSSERMREMLNTLLDFFRLDNGKEQPNLSPCRISAITHILETEFMPIAMNKGLTLIVESHTDAVVLTDKERILQIGNNLLSNAIKFTDNGSVSLAADYDNGLLKLIVEDTGTGMTEDEQQRVFGAFERLSNAAAKDGFLQPAVIQQPG
;
A
#
# COMPACT_ATOMS: atom_id res chain seq x y z
N MET A 1 -16.71 25.35 -5.42
CA MET A 1 -16.99 24.69 -4.13
C MET A 1 -17.88 23.46 -4.26
N TYR A 2 -19.12 23.53 -4.76
CA TYR A 2 -19.96 22.33 -4.94
C TYR A 2 -19.47 21.37 -6.03
N VAL A 3 -18.96 21.90 -7.15
CA VAL A 3 -18.46 21.09 -8.28
C VAL A 3 -17.21 20.27 -7.87
N ASP A 4 -16.30 20.84 -7.08
CA ASP A 4 -15.13 20.12 -6.58
C ASP A 4 -15.49 19.02 -5.60
N ASN A 5 -16.45 19.27 -4.70
CA ASN A 5 -16.96 18.26 -3.77
C ASN A 5 -17.65 17.10 -4.51
N ILE A 6 -18.46 17.40 -5.54
CA ILE A 6 -19.09 16.38 -6.38
C ILE A 6 -18.03 15.59 -7.15
N ARG A 7 -17.00 16.25 -7.68
CA ARG A 7 -15.90 15.59 -8.40
C ARG A 7 -15.09 14.66 -7.50
N GLN A 8 -14.71 15.12 -6.30
CA GLN A 8 -14.03 14.27 -5.31
C GLN A 8 -14.91 13.10 -4.89
N SER A 9 -16.20 13.32 -4.64
CA SER A 9 -17.13 12.24 -4.30
C SER A 9 -17.27 11.21 -5.42
N SER A 10 -17.26 11.65 -6.69
CA SER A 10 -17.32 10.77 -7.86
C SER A 10 -16.05 9.93 -8.01
N GLU A 11 -14.87 10.52 -7.85
CA GLU A 11 -13.61 9.77 -7.90
C GLU A 11 -13.50 8.76 -6.76
N ARG A 12 -13.89 9.15 -5.53
CA ARG A 12 -13.94 8.23 -4.39
C ARG A 12 -14.87 7.04 -4.64
N MET A 13 -16.04 7.28 -5.23
CA MET A 13 -16.97 6.19 -5.58
C MET A 13 -16.39 5.28 -6.66
N ARG A 14 -15.69 5.85 -7.64
CA ARG A 14 -15.01 5.10 -8.70
C ARG A 14 -13.90 4.21 -8.12
N GLU A 15 -13.09 4.74 -7.21
CA GLU A 15 -12.05 3.98 -6.50
C GLU A 15 -12.64 2.83 -5.67
N MET A 16 -13.75 3.08 -4.96
CA MET A 16 -14.45 2.03 -4.22
C MET A 16 -14.98 0.92 -5.13
N LEU A 17 -15.59 1.29 -6.27
CA LEU A 17 -16.09 0.32 -7.24
C LEU A 17 -14.97 -0.52 -7.84
N ASN A 18 -13.84 0.09 -8.18
CA ASN A 18 -12.67 -0.63 -8.69
C ASN A 18 -12.12 -1.60 -7.63
N THR A 19 -11.94 -1.12 -6.40
CA THR A 19 -11.47 -1.96 -5.27
C THR A 19 -12.40 -3.17 -5.05
N LEU A 20 -13.72 -2.97 -5.14
CA LEU A 20 -14.70 -4.04 -5.01
C LEU A 20 -14.61 -5.06 -6.15
N LEU A 21 -14.45 -4.58 -7.39
CA LEU A 21 -14.30 -5.45 -8.55
C LEU A 21 -13.00 -6.27 -8.49
N ASP A 22 -11.90 -5.65 -8.06
CA ASP A 22 -10.61 -6.31 -7.89
C ASP A 22 -10.68 -7.39 -6.80
N PHE A 23 -11.36 -7.10 -5.68
CA PHE A 23 -11.64 -8.09 -4.65
C PHE A 23 -12.39 -9.31 -5.22
N PHE A 24 -13.48 -9.10 -5.96
CA PHE A 24 -14.23 -10.21 -6.56
C PHE A 24 -13.42 -10.99 -7.60
N ARG A 25 -12.53 -10.35 -8.35
CA ARG A 25 -11.67 -11.03 -9.33
C ARG A 25 -10.65 -11.94 -8.66
N LEU A 26 -10.04 -11.45 -7.57
CA LEU A 26 -9.09 -12.18 -6.74
C LEU A 26 -9.75 -13.35 -6.00
N ASP A 27 -10.90 -13.10 -5.35
CA ASP A 27 -11.61 -14.08 -4.52
C ASP A 27 -12.15 -15.27 -5.32
N ASN A 28 -12.55 -15.03 -6.57
CA ASN A 28 -12.99 -16.11 -7.46
C ASN A 28 -11.84 -16.90 -8.10
N GLY A 29 -10.57 -16.59 -7.80
CA GLY A 29 -9.39 -17.26 -8.36
C GLY A 29 -9.27 -17.15 -9.89
N LYS A 30 -10.00 -16.22 -10.51
CA LYS A 30 -10.05 -16.05 -11.97
C LYS A 30 -8.91 -15.20 -12.52
N GLU A 31 -8.16 -14.56 -11.64
CA GLU A 31 -7.06 -13.68 -12.00
C GLU A 31 -5.74 -14.41 -11.83
N GLN A 32 -5.05 -14.70 -12.94
CA GLN A 32 -3.70 -15.26 -12.90
C GLN A 32 -2.67 -14.14 -12.74
N PRO A 33 -1.63 -14.30 -11.89
CA PRO A 33 -0.54 -13.35 -11.80
C PRO A 33 0.16 -13.19 -13.16
N ASN A 34 0.43 -11.95 -13.57
CA ASN A 34 1.18 -11.66 -14.79
C ASN A 34 2.69 -11.69 -14.49
N LEU A 35 3.24 -12.89 -14.36
CA LEU A 35 4.63 -13.09 -13.97
C LEU A 35 5.60 -12.62 -15.08
N SER A 36 6.47 -11.68 -14.75
CA SER A 36 7.54 -11.20 -15.62
C SER A 36 8.81 -10.91 -14.83
N PRO A 37 10.01 -11.03 -15.45
CA PRO A 37 11.25 -10.63 -14.80
C PRO A 37 11.23 -9.14 -14.46
N CYS A 38 11.40 -8.83 -13.18
CA CYS A 38 11.40 -7.47 -12.66
C CYS A 38 12.60 -7.25 -11.76
N ARG A 39 13.27 -6.11 -11.90
CA ARG A 39 14.37 -5.71 -11.02
C ARG A 39 13.79 -5.03 -9.78
N ILE A 40 14.20 -5.45 -8.59
CA ILE A 40 13.66 -4.94 -7.32
C ILE A 40 13.85 -3.42 -7.20
N SER A 41 15.02 -2.89 -7.57
CA SER A 41 15.26 -1.45 -7.56
C SER A 41 14.30 -0.66 -8.46
N ALA A 42 13.78 -1.27 -9.54
CA ALA A 42 12.78 -0.61 -10.38
C ALA A 42 11.44 -0.46 -9.66
N ILE A 43 11.08 -1.40 -8.78
CA ILE A 43 9.87 -1.32 -7.96
C ILE A 43 10.05 -0.23 -6.90
N THR A 44 11.13 -0.27 -6.12
CA THR A 44 11.38 0.70 -5.05
C THR A 44 11.54 2.11 -5.60
N HIS A 45 12.19 2.30 -6.75
CA HIS A 45 12.36 3.60 -7.38
C HIS A 45 11.03 4.22 -7.85
N ILE A 46 10.10 3.40 -8.37
CA ILE A 46 8.76 3.88 -8.75
C ILE A 46 8.02 4.37 -7.51
N LEU A 47 8.01 3.57 -6.44
CA LEU A 47 7.36 3.93 -5.18
C LEU A 47 8.01 5.16 -4.53
N GLU A 48 9.33 5.25 -4.52
CA GLU A 48 10.06 6.42 -4.03
C GLU A 48 9.66 7.68 -4.81
N THR A 49 9.68 7.63 -6.13
CA THR A 49 9.34 8.77 -7.00
C THR A 49 7.92 9.26 -6.75
N GLU A 50 6.98 8.34 -6.53
CA GLU A 50 5.58 8.65 -6.25
C GLU A 50 5.38 9.28 -4.86
N PHE A 51 6.00 8.71 -3.82
CA PHE A 51 5.70 9.08 -2.43
C PHE A 51 6.64 10.11 -1.81
N MET A 52 7.85 10.30 -2.34
CA MET A 52 8.80 11.32 -1.87
C MET A 52 8.16 12.73 -1.81
N PRO A 53 7.53 13.26 -2.89
CA PRO A 53 6.90 14.57 -2.82
C PRO A 53 5.72 14.63 -1.84
N ILE A 54 4.99 13.53 -1.66
CA ILE A 54 3.84 13.45 -0.75
C ILE A 54 4.31 13.52 0.70
N ALA A 55 5.34 12.74 1.06
CA ALA A 55 5.96 12.76 2.38
C ALA A 55 6.56 14.14 2.69
N MET A 56 7.31 14.72 1.74
CA MET A 56 7.90 16.06 1.88
C MET A 56 6.84 17.13 2.11
N ASN A 57 5.73 17.12 1.35
CA ASN A 57 4.63 18.07 1.52
C ASN A 57 3.94 17.95 2.88
N LYS A 58 3.96 16.76 3.49
CA LYS A 58 3.44 16.51 4.84
C LYS A 58 4.48 16.80 5.94
N GLY A 59 5.72 17.11 5.58
CA GLY A 59 6.82 17.32 6.54
C GLY A 59 7.39 16.04 7.13
N LEU A 60 7.17 14.89 6.48
CA LEU A 60 7.72 13.60 6.88
C LEU A 60 9.04 13.30 6.17
N THR A 61 9.92 12.55 6.83
CA THR A 61 11.09 11.95 6.17
C THR A 61 10.69 10.62 5.55
N LEU A 62 10.96 10.44 4.25
CA LEU A 62 10.82 9.15 3.57
C LEU A 62 12.21 8.57 3.29
N ILE A 63 12.44 7.33 3.72
CA ILE A 63 13.68 6.58 3.47
C ILE A 63 13.33 5.38 2.60
N VAL A 64 14.02 5.21 1.48
CA VAL A 64 13.81 4.04 0.60
C VAL A 64 15.13 3.31 0.42
N GLU A 65 15.16 2.04 0.79
CA GLU A 65 16.34 1.17 0.72
C GLU A 65 16.02 -0.11 -0.05
N SER A 66 16.98 -0.53 -0.88
CA SER A 66 16.96 -1.83 -1.56
C SER A 66 18.22 -2.57 -1.14
N HIS A 67 18.08 -3.54 -0.24
CA HIS A 67 19.22 -4.30 0.29
C HIS A 67 19.81 -5.27 -0.73
N THR A 68 19.03 -5.60 -1.75
CA THR A 68 19.45 -6.39 -2.91
C THR A 68 18.83 -5.82 -4.18
N ASP A 69 19.51 -6.06 -5.30
CA ASP A 69 19.06 -5.64 -6.63
C ASP A 69 18.87 -6.85 -7.56
N ALA A 70 18.20 -7.87 -7.02
CA ALA A 70 17.88 -9.09 -7.76
C ALA A 70 16.83 -8.82 -8.84
N VAL A 71 16.89 -9.64 -9.89
CA VAL A 71 15.79 -9.77 -10.85
C VAL A 71 14.93 -10.96 -10.43
N VAL A 72 13.66 -10.70 -10.15
CA VAL A 72 12.69 -11.68 -9.65
C VAL A 72 11.59 -11.90 -10.68
N LEU A 73 11.10 -13.14 -10.79
CA LEU A 73 9.93 -13.45 -11.61
C LEU A 73 8.68 -13.20 -10.76
N THR A 74 8.00 -12.08 -10.98
CA THR A 74 6.84 -11.66 -10.17
C THR A 74 5.82 -10.86 -10.99
N ASP A 75 4.66 -10.59 -10.41
CA ASP A 75 3.68 -9.66 -10.96
C ASP A 75 3.98 -8.24 -10.45
N LYS A 76 4.72 -7.47 -11.28
CA LYS A 76 5.18 -6.13 -10.93
C LYS A 76 4.03 -5.21 -10.51
N GLU A 77 2.91 -5.24 -11.23
CA GLU A 77 1.78 -4.34 -10.98
C GLU A 77 1.14 -4.64 -9.63
N ARG A 78 1.03 -5.93 -9.25
CA ARG A 78 0.55 -6.30 -7.91
C ARG A 78 1.48 -5.86 -6.80
N ILE A 79 2.80 -6.00 -6.98
CA ILE A 79 3.75 -5.53 -5.97
C ILE A 79 3.68 -4.01 -5.82
N LEU A 80 3.57 -3.27 -6.93
CA LEU A 80 3.37 -1.82 -6.90
C LEU A 80 2.05 -1.43 -6.21
N GLN A 81 0.96 -2.16 -6.44
CA GLN A 81 -0.31 -1.94 -5.76
C GLN A 81 -0.19 -2.15 -4.24
N ILE A 82 0.48 -3.23 -3.81
CA ILE A 82 0.75 -3.51 -2.39
C ILE A 82 1.59 -2.38 -1.79
N GLY A 83 2.70 -2.02 -2.43
CA GLY A 83 3.58 -0.94 -1.96
C GLY A 83 2.85 0.41 -1.84
N ASN A 84 2.01 0.74 -2.83
CA ASN A 84 1.16 1.92 -2.83
C ASN A 84 0.21 1.96 -1.62
N ASN A 85 -0.47 0.85 -1.36
CA ASN A 85 -1.40 0.75 -0.23
C ASN A 85 -0.69 0.91 1.12
N LEU A 86 0.47 0.27 1.28
CA LEU A 86 1.24 0.35 2.52
C LEU A 86 1.80 1.77 2.75
N LEU A 87 2.44 2.37 1.74
CA LEU A 87 3.02 3.71 1.85
C LEU A 87 1.96 4.80 2.03
N SER A 88 0.84 4.70 1.31
CA SER A 88 -0.28 5.63 1.48
C SER A 88 -0.81 5.60 2.91
N ASN A 89 -0.98 4.40 3.48
CA ASN A 89 -1.39 4.26 4.88
C ASN A 89 -0.34 4.82 5.85
N ALA A 90 0.92 4.44 5.71
CA ALA A 90 2.01 4.91 6.56
C ALA A 90 2.10 6.45 6.59
N ILE A 91 2.09 7.09 5.42
CA ILE A 91 2.12 8.55 5.31
C ILE A 91 0.84 9.17 5.85
N LYS A 92 -0.33 8.59 5.61
CA LYS A 92 -1.61 9.10 6.12
C LYS A 92 -1.65 9.13 7.65
N PHE A 93 -1.20 8.05 8.30
CA PHE A 93 -1.31 7.87 9.75
C PHE A 93 -0.11 8.38 10.56
N THR A 94 0.98 8.80 9.90
CA THR A 94 2.10 9.49 10.54
C THR A 94 1.95 11.01 10.44
N ASP A 95 1.80 11.71 11.57
CA ASP A 95 1.70 13.18 11.56
C ASP A 95 3.05 13.88 11.63
N ASN A 96 4.01 13.31 12.37
CA ASN A 96 5.38 13.78 12.46
C ASN A 96 6.33 12.58 12.52
N GLY A 97 7.54 12.71 12.00
CA GLY A 97 8.57 11.67 12.02
C GLY A 97 8.89 11.12 10.63
N SER A 98 8.94 9.79 10.50
CA SER A 98 9.46 9.14 9.30
C SER A 98 8.64 7.93 8.86
N VAL A 99 8.71 7.66 7.57
CA VAL A 99 8.26 6.42 6.92
C VAL A 99 9.46 5.83 6.20
N SER A 100 9.64 4.51 6.29
CA SER A 100 10.67 3.78 5.55
C SER A 100 10.05 2.72 4.64
N LEU A 101 10.68 2.50 3.49
CA LEU A 101 10.44 1.36 2.60
C LEU A 101 11.75 0.61 2.45
N ALA A 102 11.77 -0.66 2.81
CA ALA A 102 12.89 -1.56 2.55
C ALA A 102 12.44 -2.70 1.63
N ALA A 103 13.26 -3.03 0.64
CA ALA A 103 13.10 -4.22 -0.18
C ALA A 103 14.29 -5.17 -0.01
N ASP A 104 13.98 -6.45 0.21
CA ASP A 104 14.96 -7.52 0.31
C ASP A 104 14.50 -8.77 -0.45
N TYR A 105 15.44 -9.64 -0.80
CA TYR A 105 15.18 -10.88 -1.51
C TYR A 105 16.14 -11.96 -1.06
N ASP A 106 15.59 -12.92 -0.30
CA ASP A 106 16.30 -14.07 0.22
C ASP A 106 15.49 -15.35 0.00
N ASN A 107 16.17 -16.47 -0.25
CA ASN A 107 15.55 -17.80 -0.35
C ASN A 107 14.32 -17.89 -1.29
N GLY A 108 14.30 -17.10 -2.36
CA GLY A 108 13.18 -17.06 -3.32
C GLY A 108 12.01 -16.16 -2.91
N LEU A 109 12.09 -15.48 -1.76
CA LEU A 109 11.04 -14.64 -1.20
C LEU A 109 11.40 -13.15 -1.36
N LEU A 110 10.54 -12.39 -2.03
CA LEU A 110 10.61 -10.93 -2.05
C LEU A 110 9.93 -10.38 -0.79
N LYS A 111 10.69 -9.66 0.02
CA LYS A 111 10.20 -8.95 1.20
C LYS A 111 10.09 -7.47 0.88
N LEU A 112 8.90 -6.91 1.09
CA LEU A 112 8.65 -5.48 1.03
C LEU A 112 8.20 -5.05 2.43
N ILE A 113 9.00 -4.21 3.08
CA ILE A 113 8.81 -3.82 4.47
C ILE A 113 8.54 -2.31 4.48
N VAL A 114 7.42 -1.91 5.09
CA VAL A 114 7.09 -0.51 5.32
C VAL A 114 6.98 -0.29 6.82
N GLU A 115 7.73 0.66 7.35
CA GLU A 115 7.67 1.05 8.75
C GLU A 115 7.33 2.54 8.86
N ASP A 116 6.56 2.89 9.90
CA ASP A 116 6.16 4.27 10.15
C ASP A 116 6.22 4.59 11.64
N THR A 117 6.42 5.87 11.96
CA THR A 117 6.45 6.37 13.35
C THR A 117 5.12 6.97 13.77
N GLY A 118 4.01 6.55 13.14
CA GLY A 118 2.67 7.08 13.38
C GLY A 118 2.05 6.59 14.68
N THR A 119 0.72 6.71 14.78
CA THR A 119 -0.04 6.37 16.00
C THR A 119 -0.03 4.89 16.36
N GLY A 120 0.51 4.03 15.50
CA GLY A 120 0.46 2.58 15.63
C GLY A 120 -0.97 2.03 15.55
N MET A 121 -1.10 0.75 15.87
CA MET A 121 -2.36 0.02 15.96
C MET A 121 -2.38 -0.80 17.24
N THR A 122 -3.51 -0.81 17.94
CA THR A 122 -3.78 -1.76 19.03
C THR A 122 -3.86 -3.20 18.51
N GLU A 123 -3.74 -4.20 19.38
CA GLU A 123 -3.82 -5.62 19.00
C GLU A 123 -5.13 -5.95 18.27
N ASP A 124 -6.25 -5.40 18.73
CA ASP A 124 -7.56 -5.56 18.10
C ASP A 124 -7.60 -4.92 16.70
N GLU A 125 -6.96 -3.76 16.53
CA GLU A 125 -6.87 -3.09 15.23
C GLU A 125 -5.99 -3.88 14.25
N GLN A 126 -4.89 -4.48 14.70
CA GLN A 126 -4.01 -5.32 13.87
C GLN A 126 -4.73 -6.57 13.35
N GLN A 127 -5.62 -7.18 14.14
CA GLN A 127 -6.41 -8.32 13.69
C GLN A 127 -7.47 -7.94 12.65
N ARG A 128 -7.98 -6.70 12.71
CA ARG A 128 -9.08 -6.23 11.87
C ARG A 128 -8.64 -5.49 10.62
N VAL A 129 -7.44 -4.92 10.59
CA VAL A 129 -6.94 -4.07 9.48
C VAL A 129 -6.91 -4.82 8.14
N PHE A 130 -6.77 -6.14 8.15
CA PHE A 130 -6.79 -7.00 6.96
C PHE A 130 -8.19 -7.51 6.59
N GLY A 131 -9.20 -7.23 7.41
CA GLY A 131 -10.59 -7.52 7.12
C GLY A 131 -11.10 -6.66 5.96
N ALA A 132 -11.86 -7.28 5.05
CA ALA A 132 -12.48 -6.54 3.96
C ALA A 132 -13.42 -5.45 4.52
N PHE A 133 -13.28 -4.22 4.01
CA PHE A 133 -14.13 -3.07 4.34
C PHE A 133 -14.00 -2.54 5.78
N GLU A 134 -12.99 -2.96 6.55
CA GLU A 134 -12.75 -2.46 7.90
C GLU A 134 -12.17 -1.03 7.88
N ARG A 135 -12.75 -0.13 8.69
CA ARG A 135 -12.22 1.21 8.94
C ARG A 135 -11.92 1.32 10.43
N LEU A 136 -10.65 1.45 10.79
CA LEU A 136 -10.23 1.63 12.17
C LEU A 136 -10.75 2.96 12.73
N SER A 137 -11.04 3.02 14.02
CA SER A 137 -11.60 4.19 14.70
C SER A 137 -10.70 5.43 14.58
N ASN A 138 -9.38 5.23 14.52
CA ASN A 138 -8.38 6.29 14.29
C ASN A 138 -8.37 6.84 12.85
N ALA A 139 -8.99 6.13 11.90
CA ALA A 139 -9.22 6.58 10.52
C ALA A 139 -10.54 7.35 10.35
N ALA A 140 -11.36 7.49 11.39
CA ALA A 140 -12.59 8.28 11.32
C ALA A 140 -12.33 9.78 11.16
N ALA A 141 -11.16 10.26 11.60
CA ALA A 141 -10.74 11.66 11.47
C ALA A 141 -9.89 11.97 10.22
N LYS A 142 -9.42 10.94 9.50
CA LYS A 142 -8.59 11.09 8.29
C LYS A 142 -9.19 10.26 7.15
N ASP A 143 -9.71 10.95 6.13
CA ASP A 143 -10.34 10.35 4.94
C ASP A 143 -9.48 9.22 4.32
N GLY A 144 -10.09 8.06 4.05
CA GLY A 144 -9.49 6.96 3.28
C GLY A 144 -9.89 5.57 3.79
N PHE A 145 -10.07 4.64 2.85
CA PHE A 145 -10.35 3.23 3.08
C PHE A 145 -9.05 2.45 3.16
N LEU A 146 -8.99 1.47 4.07
CA LEU A 146 -7.98 0.42 4.00
C LEU A 146 -8.40 -0.49 2.83
N GLN A 147 -7.59 -0.55 1.78
CA GLN A 147 -7.77 -1.61 0.78
C GLN A 147 -7.42 -2.95 1.47
N PRO A 148 -8.18 -4.03 1.24
CA PRO A 148 -7.82 -5.33 1.76
C PRO A 148 -6.44 -5.71 1.20
N ALA A 149 -5.42 -5.66 2.04
CA ALA A 149 -4.15 -6.28 1.71
C ALA A 149 -4.39 -7.80 1.76
N VAL A 150 -4.45 -8.42 0.58
CA VAL A 150 -4.50 -9.88 0.45
C VAL A 150 -3.11 -10.42 0.82
N ILE A 151 -2.84 -10.47 2.12
CA ILE A 151 -1.70 -11.21 2.66
C ILE A 151 -2.20 -12.64 2.78
N GLN A 152 -1.82 -13.50 1.83
CA GLN A 152 -1.93 -14.95 2.04
C GLN A 152 -1.11 -15.27 3.29
N GLN A 153 -1.79 -15.69 4.36
CA GLN A 153 -1.10 -16.28 5.50
C GLN A 153 -0.34 -17.51 5.00
N PRO A 154 0.96 -17.66 5.31
CA PRO A 154 1.63 -18.92 5.09
C PRO A 154 1.00 -19.96 6.03
N GLY A 155 0.46 -21.03 5.44
CA GLY A 155 0.08 -22.24 6.16
C GLY A 155 1.28 -23.08 6.55
#